data_AF-X5RQR0-F1
#
_entry.id   AF-X5RQR0-F1
#
_cell.length_a   1.000
_cell.length_b   1.000
_cell.length_c   1.000
_cell.angle_alpha   90.00
_cell.angle_beta   90.00
_cell.angle_gamma   90.00
#
_symmetry.space_group_name_H-M   'P 1'
#
loop_
_entity.id
_entity.type
_entity.pdbx_description
1 polymer ?
#
loop_
_entity_poly.entity_id
_entity_poly.type
_entity_poly.pdbx_seq_one_letter_code
_entity_poly.pdbx_strand_id
1 'polypeptide(L)'
;MQVFDDIEALLDAGEASTALKEVLALVHQFGRGSSVLAGAIDDLIIDLSTLSFVADAYGDRIAEAARMLARKRLLKIKLLAPRQSIGAAS
;
A
#
# COMPACT_ATOMS: atom_id res chain seq x y z
N MET A 1 2.79 -0.63 -11.86
CA MET A 1 2.10 -1.93 -11.74
C MET A 1 0.68 -1.59 -11.36
N GLN A 2 -0.32 -2.12 -12.09
CA GLN A 2 -1.74 -1.80 -11.91
C GLN A 2 -2.17 -1.79 -10.42
N VAL A 3 -1.70 -2.78 -9.66
CA VAL A 3 -1.98 -2.91 -8.21
C VAL A 3 -1.65 -1.67 -7.37
N PHE A 4 -0.59 -0.91 -7.70
CA PHE A 4 -0.28 0.28 -6.94
C PHE A 4 -1.21 1.45 -7.26
N ASP A 5 -1.68 1.52 -8.51
CA ASP A 5 -2.63 2.54 -8.95
C ASP A 5 -4.03 2.22 -8.38
N ASP A 6 -4.37 0.93 -8.27
CA ASP A 6 -5.58 0.45 -7.60
C ASP A 6 -5.58 0.83 -6.10
N ILE A 7 -4.46 0.63 -5.40
CA ILE A 7 -4.33 1.04 -3.99
C ILE A 7 -4.47 2.56 -3.83
N GLU A 8 -3.91 3.36 -4.74
CA GLU A 8 -4.08 4.82 -4.71
C GLU A 8 -5.54 5.23 -4.89
N ALA A 9 -6.26 4.60 -5.83
CA ALA A 9 -7.68 4.84 -6.04
C ALA A 9 -8.52 4.47 -4.81
N LEU A 10 -8.20 3.36 -4.14
CA LEU A 10 -8.89 2.95 -2.90
C LEU A 10 -8.64 3.95 -1.76
N LEU A 11 -7.43 4.50 -1.66
CA LEU A 11 -7.12 5.56 -0.70
C LEU A 11 -7.91 6.83 -1.00
N ASP A 12 -8.06 7.22 -2.26
CA ASP A 12 -8.88 8.37 -2.70
C ASP A 12 -10.36 8.17 -2.37
N ALA A 13 -10.87 6.94 -2.52
CA ALA A 13 -12.24 6.57 -2.21
C ALA A 13 -12.53 6.40 -0.71
N GLY A 14 -11.50 6.44 0.15
CA GLY A 14 -11.64 6.18 1.58
C GLY A 14 -11.81 4.69 1.94
N GLU A 15 -11.58 3.78 0.99
CA GLU A 15 -11.74 2.34 1.16
C GLU A 15 -10.49 1.68 1.75
N ALA A 16 -10.10 2.12 2.95
CA ALA A 16 -8.88 1.66 3.62
C ALA A 16 -8.83 0.14 3.84
N SER A 17 -9.97 -0.48 4.18
CA SER A 17 -10.05 -1.93 4.40
C SER A 17 -9.89 -2.73 3.10
N THR A 18 -10.37 -2.20 1.97
CA THR A 18 -10.15 -2.81 0.65
C THR A 18 -8.68 -2.65 0.24
N ALA A 19 -8.10 -1.47 0.43
CA ALA A 19 -6.68 -1.21 0.17
C ALA A 19 -5.77 -2.16 0.97
N LEU A 20 -6.11 -2.45 2.22
CA LEU A 20 -5.36 -3.39 3.06
C LEU A 20 -5.37 -4.81 2.47
N LYS A 21 -6.49 -5.27 1.93
CA LYS A 21 -6.58 -6.60 1.30
C LYS A 21 -5.68 -6.69 0.06
N GLU A 22 -5.65 -5.65 -0.77
CA GLU A 22 -4.77 -5.57 -1.95
C GLU A 22 -3.28 -5.58 -1.56
N VAL A 23 -2.91 -4.86 -0.50
CA VAL A 23 -1.53 -4.86 0.02
C VAL A 23 -1.13 -6.23 0.58
N LEU A 24 -2.03 -6.92 1.28
CA LEU A 24 -1.76 -8.28 1.75
C LEU A 24 -1.59 -9.26 0.57
N ALA A 25 -2.37 -9.09 -0.50
CA ALA A 25 -2.20 -9.87 -1.72
C ALA A 25 -0.83 -9.59 -2.39
N LEU A 26 -0.33 -8.35 -2.34
CA LEU A 26 1.00 -7.98 -2.83
C LEU A 26 2.13 -8.68 -2.07
N VAL A 27 2.01 -8.85 -0.74
CA VAL A 27 3.00 -9.60 0.06
C VAL A 27 3.19 -11.01 -0.49
N HIS A 28 2.09 -11.68 -0.86
CA HIS A 28 2.15 -13.01 -1.46
C HIS A 28 2.80 -13.02 -2.85
N GLN A 29 2.66 -11.95 -3.64
CA GLN A 29 3.20 -11.85 -4.99
C GLN A 29 4.70 -11.55 -5.05
N PHE A 30 5.19 -10.65 -4.18
CA PHE A 30 6.61 -10.28 -4.18
C PHE A 30 7.53 -11.38 -3.59
N GLY A 31 6.95 -12.45 -3.02
CA GLY A 31 7.68 -13.48 -2.29
C GLY A 31 8.46 -12.89 -1.11
N ARG A 32 9.35 -13.67 -0.48
CA ARG A 32 10.36 -13.09 0.43
C ARG A 32 11.43 -12.36 -0.38
N GLY A 33 11.06 -11.27 -1.04
CA GLY A 33 11.99 -10.32 -1.66
C GLY A 33 12.93 -9.70 -0.63
N SER A 34 13.77 -8.75 -1.06
CA SER A 34 14.68 -7.97 -0.20
C SER A 34 14.01 -7.62 1.14
N SER A 35 14.70 -7.88 2.26
CA SER A 35 14.18 -7.60 3.61
C SER A 35 13.71 -6.16 3.79
N VAL A 36 14.27 -5.23 3.01
CA VAL A 36 13.89 -3.82 2.98
C VAL A 36 12.50 -3.59 2.35
N LEU A 37 12.18 -4.32 1.27
CA LEU A 37 10.85 -4.23 0.63
C LEU A 37 9.78 -4.86 1.52
N ALA A 38 10.07 -6.02 2.11
CA ALA A 38 9.17 -6.67 3.07
C ALA A 38 8.84 -5.74 4.25
N GLY A 39 9.87 -5.16 4.89
CA GLY A 39 9.64 -4.20 5.97
C GLY A 39 8.89 -2.94 5.55
N ALA A 40 9.09 -2.45 4.33
CA ALA A 40 8.32 -1.32 3.82
C ALA A 40 6.84 -1.66 3.58
N ILE A 41 6.52 -2.92 3.24
CA ILE A 41 5.14 -3.40 3.11
C ILE A 41 4.51 -3.60 4.49
N ASP A 42 5.24 -4.17 5.46
CA ASP A 42 4.77 -4.30 6.85
C ASP A 42 4.41 -2.94 7.45
N ASP A 43 5.24 -1.91 7.22
CA ASP A 43 4.94 -0.53 7.59
C ASP A 43 3.62 -0.03 6.96
N LEU A 44 3.37 -0.35 5.68
CA LEU A 44 2.14 0.06 4.98
C LEU A 44 0.91 -0.65 5.56
N ILE A 45 1.03 -1.92 5.93
CA ILE A 45 -0.04 -2.69 6.58
C ILE A 45 -0.44 -2.02 7.91
N ILE A 46 0.53 -1.54 8.70
CA ILE A 46 0.29 -0.81 9.95
C ILE A 46 -0.43 0.51 9.67
N ASP A 47 0.04 1.28 8.69
CA ASP A 47 -0.56 2.57 8.31
C ASP A 47 -2.01 2.39 7.84
N LEU A 48 -2.30 1.37 7.02
CA LEU A 48 -3.65 1.07 6.54
C LEU A 48 -4.58 0.51 7.63
N SER A 49 -4.05 -0.32 8.53
CA SER A 49 -4.83 -0.81 9.68
C SER A 49 -5.24 0.34 10.61
N THR A 50 -4.30 1.28 10.83
CA THR A 50 -4.56 2.50 11.59
C THR A 50 -5.57 3.38 10.87
N LEU A 51 -5.44 3.56 9.56
CA LEU A 51 -6.38 4.32 8.74
C LEU A 51 -7.80 3.74 8.83
N SER A 52 -7.95 2.42 8.66
CA SER A 52 -9.25 1.73 8.79
C SER A 52 -9.86 1.97 10.16
N PHE A 53 -9.08 1.75 11.23
CA PHE A 53 -9.54 1.97 12.60
C PHE A 53 -9.99 3.42 12.83
N VAL A 54 -9.20 4.41 12.38
CA VAL A 54 -9.53 5.83 12.57
C VAL A 54 -10.77 6.23 11.76
N ALA A 55 -10.90 5.75 10.53
CA ALA A 55 -12.07 6.01 9.70
C ALA A 55 -13.34 5.43 10.35
N ASP A 56 -13.27 4.18 10.83
CA ASP A 56 -14.39 3.50 11.49
C ASP A 56 -14.79 4.17 12.82
N ALA A 57 -13.81 4.59 13.63
CA ALA A 57 -14.06 5.13 14.97
C ALA A 57 -14.38 6.63 15.00
N TYR A 58 -13.85 7.41 14.05
CA TYR A 58 -13.88 8.88 14.11
C TYR A 58 -14.30 9.58 12.80
N GLY A 59 -14.50 8.83 11.72
CA GLY A 59 -14.92 9.34 10.42
C GLY A 59 -13.81 10.00 9.59
N ASP A 60 -14.12 10.25 8.31
CA ASP A 60 -13.14 10.53 7.26
C ASP A 60 -12.28 11.79 7.44
N ARG A 61 -12.78 12.80 8.15
CA ARG A 61 -12.04 14.06 8.35
C ARG A 61 -10.79 13.87 9.22
N ILE A 62 -10.81 12.91 10.15
CA ILE A 62 -9.67 12.59 11.01
C ILE A 62 -8.74 11.58 10.33
N ALA A 63 -9.28 10.79 9.40
CA ALA A 63 -8.54 9.79 8.64
C ALA A 63 -7.53 10.37 7.63
N GLU A 64 -7.60 11.66 7.28
CA GLU A 64 -6.74 12.25 6.23
C GLU A 64 -5.23 12.20 6.55
N ALA A 65 -4.84 12.44 7.81
CA ALA A 65 -3.43 12.35 8.20
C ALA A 65 -2.88 10.92 8.05
N ALA A 66 -3.68 9.92 8.40
CA ALA A 66 -3.33 8.50 8.21
C ALA A 66 -3.29 8.13 6.72
N ARG A 67 -4.19 8.68 5.90
CA ARG A 67 -4.19 8.51 4.43
C ARG A 67 -2.91 9.07 3.80
N MET A 68 -2.46 10.24 4.25
CA MET A 68 -1.18 10.82 3.80
C MET A 68 0.03 9.95 4.16
N LEU A 69 0.04 9.33 5.34
CA LEU A 69 1.10 8.39 5.75
C LEU A 69 1.11 7.15 4.85
N ALA A 70 -0.06 6.54 4.62
CA ALA A 70 -0.20 5.39 3.73
C ALA A 70 0.33 5.69 2.31
N ARG A 71 0.01 6.88 1.75
CA ARG A 71 0.54 7.30 0.44
C ARG A 71 2.06 7.43 0.42
N LYS A 72 2.66 8.06 1.45
CA LYS A 72 4.12 8.18 1.56
C LYS A 72 4.79 6.81 1.62
N ARG A 73 4.17 5.85 2.32
CA ARG A 73 4.69 4.49 2.41
C ARG A 73 4.53 3.73 1.10
N LEU A 74 3.40 3.87 0.42
CA LEU A 74 3.17 3.29 -0.89
C LEU A 74 4.19 3.80 -1.93
N LEU A 75 4.51 5.10 -1.92
CA LEU A 75 5.56 5.67 -2.77
C LEU A 75 6.93 5.03 -2.49
N LYS A 76 7.28 4.81 -1.22
CA LYS A 76 8.52 4.11 -0.84
C LYS A 76 8.54 2.68 -1.41
N ILE A 77 7.43 1.96 -1.33
CA ILE A 77 7.31 0.61 -1.91
C ILE A 77 7.47 0.66 -3.43
N LYS A 78 6.82 1.60 -4.13
CA LYS A 78 6.99 1.82 -5.59
C LYS A 78 8.46 2.01 -5.98
N LEU A 79 9.25 2.71 -5.15
CA LEU A 79 10.68 2.94 -5.39
C LEU A 79 11.57 1.71 -5.13
N LEU A 80 11.17 0.85 -4.19
CA LEU A 80 11.91 -0.34 -3.78
C LEU A 80 11.53 -1.59 -4.59
N ALA A 81 10.32 -1.62 -5.13
CA ALA A 81 9.84 -2.72 -5.94
C ALA A 81 10.76 -2.91 -7.16
N PRO A 82 11.11 -4.16 -7.52
CA PRO A 82 11.86 -4.43 -8.73
C PRO A 82 11.17 -3.74 -9.90
N ARG A 83 11.91 -2.90 -10.64
CA ARG A 83 11.45 -2.49 -11.96
C ARG A 83 11.33 -3.78 -12.75
N GLN A 84 10.11 -4.19 -13.12
CA GLN A 84 9.98 -5.20 -14.17
C GLN A 84 10.79 -4.67 -15.34
N SER A 85 11.87 -5.37 -15.69
CA SER A 85 12.71 -5.02 -16.82
C SER A 85 11.78 -4.90 -18.02
N ILE A 86 11.64 -3.68 -18.54
CA ILE A 86 11.17 -3.48 -19.90
C ILE A 86 12.20 -4.21 -20.76
N GLY A 87 11.86 -5.38 -21.27
CA GLY A 87 12.70 -6.18 -22.15
C GLY A 87 13.02 -7.57 -21.61
N ALA A 88 12.13 -8.52 -21.87
CA ALA A 88 12.53 -9.90 -22.11
C ALA A 88 11.64 -10.49 -23.21
N ALA A 89 12.28 -10.97 -24.28
CA ALA A 89 11.76 -11.72 -25.43
C ALA A 89 10.90 -10.91 -26.42
N SER A 90 11.19 -10.83 -27.72
CA SER A 90 12.18 -11.48 -28.60
C SER A 90 12.40 -10.60 -29.84
#